data_AF-A0A1V4Z4B4-F1
#
_entry.id   AF-A0A1V4Z4B4-F1
#
_cell.length_a   1.000
_cell.length_b   1.000
_cell.length_c   1.000
_cell.angle_alpha   90.00
_cell.angle_beta   90.00
_cell.angle_gamma   90.00
#
_symmetry.space_group_name_H-M   'P 1'
#
loop_
_entity.id
_entity.type
_entity.pdbx_description
1 polymer ?
#
loop_
_entity_poly.entity_id
_entity_poly.type
_entity_poly.pdbx_seq_one_letter_code
_entity_poly.pdbx_strand_id
1 'polypeptide(L)'
;MRFTQECNKFTKFVILANRGHCNVAGFNQVLSWQVGFPFAVDFSRGIPRYQPGEYSTVDALTRGEVDAVLCMCADLGAHLPKKAVERLAELPVASIEVAPGPMAFVSDAVMPGVFDGMECEGTFYRMDNVPIYARAFTKPPFDFTTSNKDTLEQLFVKIKEKKACKEGKK
;
A
#
# COMPACT_ATOMS: atom_id res chain seq x y z
N MET A 1 14.88 -0.02 -21.93
CA MET A 1 14.62 1.23 -22.70
C MET A 1 15.54 1.46 -23.90
N ARG A 2 16.44 0.52 -24.24
CA ARG A 2 17.44 0.71 -25.31
C ARG A 2 16.83 0.99 -26.69
N PHE A 3 15.72 0.33 -27.02
CA PHE A 3 15.01 0.57 -28.28
C PHE A 3 14.58 2.03 -28.45
N THR A 4 13.89 2.61 -27.46
CA THR A 4 13.48 4.02 -27.49
C THR A 4 14.68 4.96 -27.64
N GLN A 5 15.81 4.65 -26.99
CA GLN A 5 17.04 5.45 -27.11
C GLN A 5 17.62 5.40 -28.54
N GLU A 6 17.63 4.22 -29.16
CA GLU A 6 18.11 4.05 -30.54
C GLU A 6 17.20 4.77 -31.56
N CYS A 7 15.88 4.69 -31.40
CA CYS A 7 14.94 5.40 -32.27
C CYS A 7 15.11 6.93 -32.20
N ASN A 8 15.51 7.48 -31.04
CA ASN A 8 15.77 8.90 -30.85
C ASN A 8 16.94 9.45 -31.66
N LYS A 9 17.78 8.59 -32.26
CA LYS A 9 18.82 9.03 -33.23
C LYS A 9 18.22 9.48 -34.56
N PHE A 10 16.99 9.05 -34.88
CA PHE A 10 16.33 9.33 -36.15
C PHE A 10 15.14 10.29 -36.02
N THR A 11 14.33 10.15 -34.97
CA THR A 11 13.20 11.05 -34.68
C THR A 11 12.77 10.94 -33.21
N LYS A 12 11.93 11.83 -32.71
CA LYS A 12 11.53 11.86 -31.30
C LYS A 12 10.66 10.65 -30.93
N PHE A 13 11.16 9.82 -30.02
CA PHE A 13 10.41 8.73 -29.40
C PHE A 13 10.37 8.88 -27.88
N VAL A 14 9.23 8.53 -27.29
CA VAL A 14 9.05 8.46 -25.83
C VAL A 14 8.40 7.14 -25.46
N ILE A 15 8.63 6.69 -24.23
CA ILE A 15 7.97 5.50 -23.67
C ILE A 15 7.36 5.88 -22.35
N LEU A 16 6.15 5.38 -22.11
CA LEU A 16 5.42 5.56 -20.87
C LEU A 16 4.90 4.21 -20.40
N ALA A 17 5.07 3.92 -19.11
CA ALA A 17 4.49 2.72 -18.53
C ALA A 17 2.99 2.93 -18.33
N ASN A 18 2.17 2.00 -18.83
CA ASN A 18 0.75 1.97 -18.50
C ASN A 18 0.59 1.43 -17.07
N ARG A 19 0.54 2.34 -16.09
CA ARG A 19 0.39 1.98 -14.68
C ARG A 19 -1.07 1.62 -14.38
N GLY A 20 -1.26 0.64 -13.49
CA GLY A 20 -2.58 0.07 -13.19
C GLY A 20 -3.48 0.98 -12.37
N HIS A 21 -3.46 0.83 -11.04
CA HIS A 21 -4.40 1.52 -10.16
C HIS A 21 -4.20 3.04 -10.13
N CYS A 22 -5.28 3.78 -9.86
CA CYS A 22 -5.37 5.25 -9.89
C CYS A 22 -4.26 6.01 -9.13
N ASN A 23 -3.63 5.42 -8.10
CA ASN A 23 -2.54 6.08 -7.35
C ASN A 23 -1.32 5.20 -7.07
N VAL A 24 -1.09 4.14 -7.86
CA VAL A 24 0.13 3.31 -7.69
C VAL A 24 1.39 4.16 -7.87
N ALA A 25 1.34 5.11 -8.81
CA ALA A 25 2.40 6.08 -9.03
C ALA A 25 2.64 6.95 -7.79
N GLY A 26 1.58 7.37 -7.09
CA GLY A 26 1.68 8.21 -5.90
C GLY A 26 2.36 7.49 -4.75
N PHE A 27 2.02 6.22 -4.52
CA PHE A 27 2.72 5.39 -3.53
C PHE A 27 4.23 5.34 -3.82
N ASN A 28 4.61 5.08 -5.09
CA ASN A 28 6.02 5.05 -5.46
C ASN A 28 6.71 6.41 -5.27
N GLN A 29 6.05 7.52 -5.63
CA GLN A 29 6.58 8.87 -5.45
C GLN A 29 6.80 9.19 -3.96
N VAL A 30 5.77 8.96 -3.14
CA VAL A 30 5.77 9.19 -1.68
C VAL A 30 6.89 8.42 -1.01
N LEU A 31 6.93 7.10 -1.22
CA LEU A 31 7.92 6.26 -0.57
C LEU A 31 9.34 6.62 -1.06
N SER A 32 9.50 6.91 -2.35
CA SER A 32 10.81 7.29 -2.90
C SER A 32 11.35 8.59 -2.31
N TRP A 33 10.52 9.63 -2.13
CA TRP A 33 11.01 10.87 -1.53
C TRP A 33 11.22 10.75 -0.02
N GLN A 34 10.43 9.92 0.67
CA GLN A 34 10.53 9.78 2.13
C GLN A 34 11.71 8.92 2.55
N VAL A 35 11.94 7.80 1.85
CA VAL A 35 12.91 6.77 2.30
C VAL A 35 13.89 6.34 1.19
N GLY A 36 13.83 6.96 0.01
CA GLY A 36 14.77 6.71 -1.08
C GLY A 36 14.41 5.55 -2.01
N PHE A 37 13.31 4.83 -1.75
CA PHE A 37 12.98 3.59 -2.45
C PHE A 37 11.49 3.50 -2.83
N PRO A 38 11.13 2.88 -3.98
CA PRO A 38 9.77 2.96 -4.53
C PRO A 38 8.77 1.92 -3.99
N PHE A 39 9.20 0.76 -3.50
CA PHE A 39 8.37 -0.32 -2.93
C PHE A 39 9.28 -1.34 -2.23
N ALA A 40 8.76 -2.44 -1.66
CA ALA A 40 9.56 -3.52 -1.05
C ALA A 40 10.66 -3.02 -0.09
N VAL A 41 10.23 -2.17 0.86
CA VAL A 41 11.12 -1.54 1.85
C VAL A 41 10.91 -2.20 3.22
N ASP A 42 12.00 -2.64 3.84
CA ASP A 42 12.03 -3.16 5.20
C ASP A 42 12.56 -2.10 6.18
N PHE A 43 11.89 -2.01 7.33
CA PHE A 43 12.25 -1.11 8.44
C PHE A 43 12.68 -1.84 9.73
N SER A 44 12.80 -3.17 9.71
CA SER A 44 13.07 -4.00 10.89
C SER A 44 14.34 -3.62 11.66
N ARG A 45 15.36 -3.08 10.97
CA ARG A 45 16.64 -2.64 11.57
C ARG A 45 16.69 -1.16 11.93
N GLY A 46 15.56 -0.44 11.84
CA GLY A 46 15.49 1.01 12.09
C GLY A 46 16.07 1.87 10.96
N ILE A 47 16.60 1.25 9.91
CA ILE A 47 17.02 1.92 8.67
C ILE A 47 16.27 1.29 7.49
N PRO A 48 15.88 2.07 6.46
CA PRO A 48 15.18 1.54 5.30
C PRO A 48 16.12 0.65 4.48
N ARG A 49 15.70 -0.58 4.19
CA ARG A 49 16.40 -1.51 3.29
C ARG A 49 15.49 -1.86 2.12
N TYR A 50 16.04 -1.86 0.91
CA TYR A 50 15.28 -2.10 -0.31
C TYR A 50 15.87 -3.28 -1.08
N GLN A 51 15.06 -4.32 -1.24
CA GLN A 51 15.46 -5.51 -1.97
C GLN A 51 14.21 -6.21 -2.54
N PRO A 52 13.76 -5.84 -3.74
CA PRO A 52 12.74 -6.61 -4.46
C PRO A 52 13.21 -8.05 -4.65
N GLY A 53 12.34 -9.02 -4.35
CA GLY A 53 12.70 -10.44 -4.27
C GLY A 53 12.93 -10.92 -2.83
N GLU A 54 13.33 -10.02 -1.92
CA GLU A 54 13.39 -10.31 -0.49
C GLU A 54 12.14 -9.72 0.21
N TYR A 55 11.97 -8.40 0.16
CA TYR A 55 10.91 -7.69 0.90
C TYR A 55 9.62 -7.45 0.10
N SER A 56 9.47 -8.11 -1.05
CA SER A 56 8.22 -8.06 -1.82
C SER A 56 7.14 -8.92 -1.14
N THR A 57 5.87 -8.53 -1.25
CA THR A 57 4.75 -9.22 -0.61
C THR A 57 4.67 -10.72 -0.93
N VAL A 58 4.75 -11.09 -2.22
CA VAL A 58 4.70 -12.50 -2.65
C VAL A 58 5.88 -13.30 -2.09
N ASP A 59 7.08 -12.72 -2.16
CA ASP A 59 8.31 -13.35 -1.70
C ASP A 59 8.28 -13.60 -0.19
N ALA A 60 7.93 -12.57 0.60
CA ALA A 60 7.86 -12.65 2.06
C ALA A 60 6.76 -13.62 2.54
N LEU A 61 5.60 -13.63 1.88
CA LEU A 61 4.52 -14.59 2.17
C LEU A 61 4.96 -16.02 1.81
N THR A 62 5.43 -16.26 0.59
CA THR A 62 5.74 -17.63 0.13
C THR A 62 6.89 -18.30 0.89
N ARG A 63 7.78 -17.52 1.52
CA ARG A 63 8.84 -18.00 2.40
C ARG A 63 8.45 -18.06 3.88
N GLY A 64 7.26 -17.57 4.25
CA GLY A 64 6.78 -17.59 5.63
C GLY A 64 7.58 -16.67 6.57
N GLU A 65 8.14 -15.58 6.03
CA GLU A 65 8.99 -14.64 6.80
C GLU A 65 8.18 -13.63 7.62
N VAL A 66 6.90 -13.46 7.28
CA VAL A 66 5.97 -12.57 7.98
C VAL A 66 5.06 -13.35 8.92
N ASP A 67 4.72 -12.71 10.03
CA ASP A 67 3.88 -13.26 11.11
C ASP A 67 2.52 -12.55 11.24
N ALA A 68 2.31 -11.44 10.53
CA ALA A 68 1.03 -10.74 10.41
C ALA A 68 1.00 -9.88 9.14
N VAL A 69 -0.20 -9.54 8.65
CA VAL A 69 -0.38 -8.69 7.46
C VAL A 69 -1.37 -7.56 7.74
N LEU A 70 -1.01 -6.35 7.34
CA LEU A 70 -1.93 -5.22 7.20
C LEU A 70 -2.10 -4.91 5.71
N CYS A 71 -3.31 -5.10 5.18
CA CYS A 71 -3.66 -4.75 3.81
C CYS A 71 -4.46 -3.45 3.77
N MET A 72 -4.20 -2.59 2.77
CA MET A 72 -4.98 -1.37 2.55
C MET A 72 -5.11 -1.14 1.05
N CYS A 73 -6.34 -0.89 0.59
CA CYS A 73 -6.65 -0.53 -0.80
C CYS A 73 -6.11 -1.53 -1.84
N ALA A 74 -6.03 -2.82 -1.49
CA ALA A 74 -5.57 -3.88 -2.36
C ALA A 74 -6.26 -5.20 -2.02
N ASP A 75 -6.55 -6.01 -3.04
CA ASP A 75 -7.13 -7.34 -2.83
C ASP A 75 -6.08 -8.43 -3.08
N LEU A 76 -5.38 -8.82 -2.00
CA LEU A 76 -4.34 -9.85 -2.08
C LEU A 76 -4.93 -11.25 -2.30
N GLY A 77 -6.13 -11.51 -1.78
CA GLY A 77 -6.81 -12.80 -1.93
C GLY A 77 -7.18 -13.09 -3.38
N ALA A 78 -7.57 -12.08 -4.15
CA ALA A 78 -7.93 -12.24 -5.56
C ALA A 78 -6.72 -12.21 -6.52
N HIS A 79 -5.66 -11.46 -6.20
CA HIS A 79 -4.63 -11.11 -7.18
C HIS A 79 -3.24 -11.71 -6.93
N LEU A 80 -3.01 -12.38 -5.80
CA LEU A 80 -1.73 -13.04 -5.55
C LEU A 80 -1.71 -14.50 -6.06
N PRO A 81 -0.52 -15.07 -6.33
CA PRO A 81 -0.39 -16.49 -6.64
C PRO A 81 -0.90 -17.37 -5.50
N LYS A 82 -1.49 -18.53 -5.84
CA LYS A 82 -2.12 -19.47 -4.90
C LYS A 82 -1.32 -19.70 -3.61
N LYS A 83 -0.02 -20.00 -3.72
CA LYS A 83 0.87 -20.28 -2.57
C LYS A 83 0.95 -19.10 -1.59
N ALA A 84 0.94 -17.87 -2.09
CA ALA A 84 0.96 -16.67 -1.24
C ALA A 84 -0.37 -16.49 -0.51
N VAL A 85 -1.50 -16.78 -1.19
CA VAL A 85 -2.84 -16.72 -0.59
C VAL A 85 -3.05 -17.82 0.44
N GLU A 86 -2.55 -19.04 0.20
CA GLU A 86 -2.55 -20.12 1.18
C GLU A 86 -1.85 -19.69 2.47
N ARG A 87 -0.66 -19.08 2.36
CA ARG A 87 0.04 -18.56 3.54
C ARG A 87 -0.72 -17.39 4.20
N LEU A 88 -1.27 -16.49 3.39
CA LEU A 88 -2.04 -15.34 3.89
C LEU A 88 -3.20 -15.79 4.80
N ALA A 89 -3.89 -16.89 4.43
CA ALA A 89 -5.01 -17.43 5.19
C ALA A 89 -4.63 -18.08 6.54
N GLU A 90 -3.33 -18.32 6.79
CA GLU A 90 -2.83 -18.88 8.06
C GLU A 90 -2.36 -17.80 9.04
N LEU A 91 -2.22 -16.55 8.58
CA LEU A 91 -1.67 -15.45 9.34
C LEU A 91 -2.78 -14.59 9.97
N PRO A 92 -2.49 -13.87 11.06
CA PRO A 92 -3.31 -12.73 11.49
C PRO A 92 -3.33 -11.65 10.40
N VAL A 93 -4.50 -11.35 9.87
CA VAL A 93 -4.69 -10.37 8.79
C VAL A 93 -5.66 -9.27 9.22
N ALA A 94 -5.21 -8.03 9.13
CA ALA A 94 -6.05 -6.85 9.22
C ALA A 94 -6.15 -6.18 7.84
N SER A 95 -7.33 -5.70 7.45
CA SER A 95 -7.52 -4.96 6.20
C SER A 95 -8.33 -3.67 6.38
N ILE A 96 -8.08 -2.69 5.52
CA ILE A 96 -8.91 -1.49 5.36
C ILE A 96 -9.60 -1.59 3.99
N GLU A 97 -10.90 -1.84 4.00
CA GLU A 97 -11.69 -2.19 2.80
C GLU A 97 -12.93 -1.32 2.64
N VAL A 98 -13.21 -0.92 1.41
CA VAL A 98 -14.41 -0.13 1.05
C VAL A 98 -15.56 -0.99 0.54
N ALA A 99 -15.28 -2.26 0.22
CA ALA A 99 -16.25 -3.19 -0.34
C ALA A 99 -15.96 -4.63 0.11
N PRO A 100 -16.98 -5.49 0.17
CA PRO A 100 -16.75 -6.92 0.39
C PRO A 100 -15.99 -7.53 -0.78
N GLY A 101 -15.03 -8.40 -0.48
CA GLY A 101 -14.22 -9.09 -1.47
C GLY A 101 -13.34 -10.17 -0.83
N PRO A 102 -12.60 -10.98 -1.62
CA PRO A 102 -11.70 -12.01 -1.12
C PRO A 102 -10.76 -11.55 -0.01
N MET A 103 -10.24 -10.32 -0.10
CA MET A 103 -9.43 -9.73 0.98
C MET A 103 -10.19 -9.60 2.30
N ALA A 104 -11.43 -9.10 2.28
CA ALA A 104 -12.25 -8.99 3.49
C ALA A 104 -12.60 -10.37 4.09
N PHE A 105 -12.72 -11.40 3.26
CA PHE A 105 -12.99 -12.77 3.72
C PHE A 105 -11.79 -13.45 4.40
N VAL A 106 -10.57 -13.16 3.95
CA VAL A 106 -9.34 -13.72 4.56
C VAL A 106 -8.88 -12.93 5.79
N SER A 107 -9.38 -11.71 5.98
CA SER A 107 -9.04 -10.86 7.13
C SER A 107 -9.73 -11.28 8.43
N ASP A 108 -8.97 -11.33 9.52
CA ASP A 108 -9.51 -11.46 10.89
C ASP A 108 -10.16 -10.16 11.38
N ALA A 109 -9.64 -9.02 10.93
CA ALA A 109 -10.15 -7.70 11.28
C ALA A 109 -10.31 -6.82 10.03
N VAL A 110 -11.55 -6.45 9.72
CA VAL A 110 -11.87 -5.56 8.59
C VAL A 110 -12.27 -4.20 9.14
N MET A 111 -11.45 -3.19 8.87
CA MET A 111 -11.76 -1.78 9.12
C MET A 111 -12.41 -1.19 7.87
N PRO A 112 -13.48 -0.40 8.01
CA PRO A 112 -14.09 0.26 6.87
C PRO A 112 -13.17 1.34 6.32
N GLY A 113 -12.88 1.27 5.03
CA GLY A 113 -12.13 2.29 4.31
C GLY A 113 -13.01 3.47 3.90
N VAL A 114 -12.36 4.60 3.64
CA VAL A 114 -12.99 5.81 3.08
C VAL A 114 -12.62 5.92 1.59
N PHE A 115 -13.56 6.32 0.75
CA PHE A 115 -13.30 6.48 -0.69
C PHE A 115 -12.50 7.76 -0.98
N ASP A 116 -11.20 7.61 -1.26
CA ASP A 116 -10.33 8.70 -1.69
C ASP A 116 -10.80 9.31 -3.03
N GLY A 117 -10.91 10.64 -3.08
CA GLY A 117 -11.42 11.38 -4.23
C GLY A 117 -12.95 11.43 -4.33
N MET A 118 -13.67 10.85 -3.37
CA MET A 118 -15.13 10.91 -3.27
C MET A 118 -15.59 11.41 -1.90
N GLU A 119 -15.22 10.69 -0.85
CA GLU A 119 -15.55 10.99 0.56
C GLU A 119 -14.47 11.79 1.26
N CYS A 120 -13.20 11.62 0.86
CA CYS A 120 -12.09 12.44 1.31
C CYS A 120 -11.27 12.98 0.13
N GLU A 121 -10.64 14.13 0.35
CA GLU A 121 -9.75 14.73 -0.63
C GLU A 121 -8.37 14.06 -0.62
N GLY A 122 -7.66 14.12 -1.75
CA GLY A 122 -6.38 13.43 -1.88
C GLY A 122 -5.62 13.79 -3.15
N THR A 123 -4.32 13.57 -3.13
CA THR A 123 -3.48 13.76 -4.31
C THR A 123 -3.25 12.43 -5.01
N PHE A 124 -3.62 12.37 -6.28
CA PHE A 124 -3.40 11.24 -7.16
C PHE A 124 -2.29 11.56 -8.15
N TYR A 125 -1.40 10.61 -8.40
CA TYR A 125 -0.43 10.72 -9.48
C TYR A 125 -0.90 9.89 -10.67
N ARG A 126 -1.08 10.56 -11.81
CA ARG A 126 -1.38 9.87 -13.06
C ARG A 126 -0.20 8.99 -13.48
N MET A 127 -0.41 8.11 -14.46
CA MET A 127 0.61 7.21 -15.02
C MET A 127 1.91 7.92 -15.49
N ASP A 128 1.85 9.21 -15.84
CA ASP A 128 2.99 10.06 -16.18
C ASP A 128 3.57 10.86 -15.01
N ASN A 129 3.15 10.54 -13.78
CA ASN A 129 3.52 11.19 -12.53
C ASN A 129 3.08 12.66 -12.42
N VAL A 130 2.11 13.11 -13.22
CA VAL A 130 1.48 14.41 -13.01
C VAL A 130 0.56 14.31 -11.78
N PRO A 131 0.76 15.15 -10.74
CA PRO A 131 -0.10 15.17 -9.57
C PRO A 131 -1.42 15.88 -9.89
N ILE A 132 -2.52 15.27 -9.46
CA ILE A 132 -3.88 15.79 -9.59
C ILE A 132 -4.51 15.78 -8.20
N TYR A 133 -4.99 16.94 -7.77
CA TYR A 133 -5.71 17.07 -6.51
C TYR A 133 -7.19 16.73 -6.72
N ALA A 134 -7.64 15.63 -6.13
CA ALA A 134 -9.04 15.23 -6.12
C ALA A 134 -9.73 15.83 -4.90
N ARG A 135 -10.87 16.50 -5.13
CA ARG A 135 -11.71 17.06 -4.07
C ARG A 135 -12.79 16.05 -3.68
N ALA A 136 -13.09 15.98 -2.40
CA ALA A 136 -14.29 15.27 -1.94
C ALA A 136 -15.55 15.99 -2.44
N PHE A 137 -16.55 15.21 -2.82
CA PHE A 137 -17.89 15.71 -3.19
C PHE A 137 -19.00 15.15 -2.29
N THR A 138 -18.65 14.22 -1.39
CA THR A 138 -19.52 13.72 -0.32
C THR A 138 -18.69 13.53 0.96
N LYS A 139 -19.34 13.18 2.07
CA LYS A 139 -18.69 12.83 3.34
C LYS A 139 -18.75 11.32 3.57
N PRO A 140 -17.77 10.74 4.29
CA PRO A 140 -17.85 9.34 4.68
C PRO A 140 -19.07 9.12 5.60
N PRO A 141 -19.69 7.93 5.58
CA PRO A 141 -20.83 7.59 6.42
C PRO A 141 -20.42 7.23 7.86
N PHE A 142 -19.19 7.53 8.28
CA PHE A 142 -18.60 7.12 9.55
C PHE A 142 -18.33 8.32 10.45
N ASP A 143 -18.63 8.19 11.74
CA ASP A 143 -18.35 9.24 12.74
C ASP A 143 -16.96 9.10 13.38
N PHE A 144 -16.30 7.94 13.19
CA PHE A 144 -15.02 7.60 13.83
C PHE A 144 -13.82 7.74 12.91
N THR A 145 -14.03 7.98 11.61
CA THR A 145 -12.92 8.23 10.67
C THR A 145 -13.35 9.15 9.54
N THR A 146 -12.42 9.99 9.11
CA THR A 146 -12.59 10.95 8.03
C THR A 146 -11.80 10.57 6.77
N SER A 147 -10.81 9.68 6.87
CA SER A 147 -9.97 9.22 5.76
C SER A 147 -9.19 7.96 6.13
N ASN A 148 -8.65 7.27 5.14
CA ASN A 148 -7.74 6.13 5.38
C ASN A 148 -6.48 6.57 6.17
N LYS A 149 -6.01 7.81 5.94
CA LYS A 149 -4.91 8.41 6.71
C LYS A 149 -5.26 8.53 8.19
N ASP A 150 -6.44 9.06 8.51
CA ASP A 150 -6.93 9.23 9.88
C ASP A 150 -7.02 7.86 10.59
N THR A 151 -7.57 6.84 9.92
CA THR A 151 -7.57 5.46 10.44
C THR A 151 -6.14 4.95 10.75
N LEU A 152 -5.17 5.19 9.85
CA LEU A 152 -3.78 4.81 10.08
C LEU A 152 -3.12 5.60 11.23
N GLU A 153 -3.44 6.88 11.40
CA GLU A 153 -2.95 7.71 12.51
C GLU A 153 -3.50 7.22 13.85
N GLN A 154 -4.79 6.89 13.93
CA GLN A 154 -5.41 6.29 15.12
C GLN A 154 -4.75 4.95 15.48
N LEU A 155 -4.51 4.09 14.48
CA LEU A 155 -3.84 2.82 14.67
C LEU A 155 -2.39 3.01 15.16
N PHE A 156 -1.68 3.98 14.58
CA PHE A 156 -0.29 4.28 14.95
C PHE A 156 -0.16 4.75 16.41
N VAL A 157 -1.08 5.58 16.90
CA VAL A 157 -1.14 5.98 18.31
C VAL A 157 -1.32 4.75 19.21
N LYS A 158 -2.27 3.86 18.88
CA LYS A 158 -2.51 2.64 19.66
C LYS A 158 -1.32 1.69 19.67
N ILE A 159 -0.60 1.57 18.56
CA ILE A 159 0.63 0.76 18.47
C ILE A 159 1.71 1.35 19.38
N LYS A 160 1.90 2.67 19.38
CA LYS A 160 2.86 3.35 20.26
C LYS A 160 2.54 3.15 21.75
N GLU A 161 1.27 3.33 22.14
CA GLU A 161 0.80 3.08 23.50
C GLU A 161 1.11 1.64 23.95
N LYS A 162 0.75 0.65 23.11
CA LYS A 162 1.03 -0.76 23.40
C LYS A 162 2.52 -1.09 23.47
N LYS A 163 3.35 -0.44 22.63
CA LYS A 163 4.81 -0.63 22.66
C LYS A 163 5.43 -0.05 23.94
N ALA A 164 5.03 1.17 24.33
CA ALA A 164 5.49 1.80 25.57
C ALA A 164 5.10 0.98 26.82
N CYS A 165 3.87 0.45 26.87
CA CYS A 165 3.44 -0.43 27.97
C CYS A 165 4.22 -1.76 28.03
N LYS A 166 4.73 -2.27 26.90
CA LYS A 166 5.58 -3.47 26.88
C LYS A 166 7.00 -3.17 27.34
N GLU A 167 7.53 -1.99 27.01
CA GLU A 167 8.89 -1.57 27.38
C GLU A 167 8.99 -1.19 28.87
N GLY A 168 7.98 -0.53 29.44
CA GLY A 168 7.93 -0.22 30.88
C GLY A 168 7.60 -1.41 31.79
N LYS A 169 7.34 -2.60 31.23
CA LYS A 169 7.14 -3.86 31.95
C LYS A 169 8.35 -4.80 31.92
N LYS A 170 9.42 -4.41 31.22
CA LYS A 170 10.74 -5.06 31.28
C LYS A 170 11.60 -4.34 32.30
#